data_AF-A0A0P0NGT0-F1
#
_entry.id   AF-A0A0P0NGT0-F1
#
_cell.length_a   1.000
_cell.length_b   1.000
_cell.length_c   1.000
_cell.angle_alpha   90.00
_cell.angle_beta   90.00
_cell.angle_gamma   90.00
#
_symmetry.space_group_name_H-M   'P 1'
#
loop_
_entity.id
_entity.type
_entity.pdbx_description
1 polymer ?
#
loop_
_entity_poly.entity_id
_entity_poly.type
_entity_poly.pdbx_seq_one_letter_code
_entity_poly.pdbx_strand_id
1 'polypeptide(L)'
;MEDVNIKSIRYPIAVDVKLESLSLKFGRTKKLFFEQMVDYFYKSKKDPKDLSDEVLKKELSNGNSRIISFVRKQESDFLLPTFSNLGKLLILSNAHSKYLEGLSQYAVSDESQTRRIIAGMMLLEKAIVKTQTNLDEKAVLKTKFSKILERYISSRESLGWTDSSAKKEELQGLARESLKNI
;
A
#
# COMPACT_ATOMS: atom_id res chain seq x y z
N MET A 1 45.79 70.85 49.14
CA MET A 1 44.95 69.71 48.71
C MET A 1 45.34 68.56 49.61
N GLU A 2 44.46 68.14 50.52
CA GLU A 2 44.73 66.96 51.36
C GLU A 2 44.86 65.73 50.45
N ASP A 3 45.88 64.90 50.67
CA ASP A 3 46.01 63.64 49.93
C ASP A 3 44.80 62.77 50.29
N VAL A 4 43.98 62.44 49.30
CA VAL A 4 42.75 61.67 49.47
C VAL A 4 43.07 60.21 49.87
N ASN A 5 44.32 59.76 49.72
CA ASN A 5 44.72 58.34 49.83
C ASN A 5 45.54 58.04 51.08
N ILE A 6 44.92 58.25 52.25
CA ILE A 6 45.62 58.19 53.54
C ILE A 6 45.72 56.75 54.08
N LYS A 7 44.93 55.80 53.53
CA LYS A 7 44.78 54.44 54.09
C LYS A 7 45.54 53.40 53.26
N SER A 8 46.24 52.49 53.94
CA SER A 8 46.95 51.35 53.34
C SER A 8 46.36 50.04 53.84
N ILE A 9 46.24 49.05 52.93
CA ILE A 9 45.76 47.70 53.23
C ILE A 9 46.90 46.73 52.96
N ARG A 10 47.24 45.91 53.97
CA ARG A 10 48.26 44.85 53.84
C ARG A 10 47.57 43.53 53.51
N TYR A 11 48.11 42.81 52.54
CA TYR A 11 47.62 41.50 52.11
C TYR A 11 48.80 40.61 51.68
N PRO A 12 48.63 39.27 51.64
CA PRO A 12 49.71 38.36 51.26
C PRO A 12 50.20 38.58 49.82
N ILE A 13 51.47 38.25 49.57
CA ILE A 13 52.11 38.35 48.24
C ILE A 13 51.31 37.58 47.17
N ALA A 14 50.76 36.42 47.53
CA ALA A 14 49.92 35.63 46.63
C ALA A 14 48.64 36.38 46.17
N VAL A 15 48.09 37.25 47.02
CA VAL A 15 46.94 38.09 46.67
C VAL A 15 47.37 39.27 45.79
N ASP A 16 48.58 39.82 46.01
CA ASP A 16 49.13 40.86 45.15
C ASP A 16 49.30 40.41 43.70
N VAL A 17 49.85 39.22 43.48
CA VAL A 17 49.99 38.64 42.13
C VAL A 17 48.64 38.48 41.43
N LYS A 18 47.61 38.04 42.18
CA LYS A 18 46.24 37.92 41.65
C LYS A 18 45.62 39.27 41.33
N LEU A 19 45.79 40.25 42.23
CA LEU A 19 45.30 41.61 42.04
C LEU A 19 45.95 42.28 40.84
N GLU A 20 47.26 42.09 40.66
CA GLU A 20 48.01 42.56 39.51
C GLU A 20 47.48 41.98 38.21
N SER A 21 47.38 40.65 38.14
CA SER A 21 46.86 39.94 36.96
C SER A 21 45.44 40.41 36.59
N LEU A 22 44.55 40.56 37.58
CA LEU A 22 43.19 41.04 37.35
C LEU A 22 43.16 42.50 36.90
N SER A 23 43.91 43.38 37.58
CA SER A 23 43.97 44.80 37.24
C SER A 23 44.47 45.03 35.81
N LEU A 24 45.52 44.31 35.39
CA LEU A 24 46.05 44.32 34.04
C LEU A 24 45.06 43.77 33.01
N LYS A 25 44.38 42.65 33.31
CA LYS A 25 43.35 42.07 32.45
C LYS A 25 42.23 43.07 32.12
N PHE A 26 41.88 43.92 33.08
CA PHE A 26 40.85 44.96 32.90
C PHE A 26 41.41 46.34 32.51
N GLY A 27 42.73 46.46 32.27
CA GLY A 27 43.39 47.70 31.83
C GLY A 27 43.39 48.83 32.87
N ARG A 28 43.44 48.49 34.17
CA ARG A 28 43.34 49.44 35.28
C ARG A 28 44.53 49.32 36.22
N THR A 29 44.80 50.38 36.99
CA THR A 29 45.79 50.30 38.08
C THR A 29 45.25 49.45 39.23
N LYS A 30 46.14 48.80 40.00
CA LYS A 30 45.76 47.99 41.18
C LYS A 30 44.82 48.76 42.13
N LYS A 31 45.13 50.04 42.34
CA LYS A 31 44.35 50.96 43.18
C LYS A 31 42.93 51.19 42.65
N LEU A 32 42.81 51.60 41.39
CA LEU A 32 41.50 51.89 40.78
C LEU A 32 40.63 50.63 40.71
N PHE A 33 41.24 49.47 40.40
CA PHE A 33 40.55 48.20 40.39
C PHE A 33 40.03 47.82 41.78
N PHE A 34 40.83 48.04 42.83
CA PHE A 34 40.44 47.78 44.21
C PHE A 34 39.28 48.68 44.67
N GLU A 35 39.34 49.99 44.42
CA GLU A 35 38.26 50.93 44.75
C GLU A 35 36.93 50.51 44.11
N GLN A 36 36.96 50.17 42.81
CA GLN A 36 35.79 49.70 42.08
C GLN A 36 35.27 48.35 42.57
N MET A 37 36.16 47.45 42.99
CA MET A 37 35.78 46.16 43.58
C MET A 37 35.05 46.37 44.90
N VAL A 38 35.54 47.27 45.77
CA VAL A 38 34.87 47.62 47.02
C VAL A 38 33.51 48.25 46.76
N ASP A 39 33.42 49.21 45.83
CA ASP A 39 32.16 49.83 45.41
C ASP A 39 31.16 48.81 44.85
N TYR A 40 31.65 47.85 44.06
CA TYR A 40 30.84 46.79 43.48
C TYR A 40 30.19 45.92 44.55
N PHE A 41 30.96 45.43 45.53
CA PHE A 41 30.42 44.63 46.63
C PHE A 41 29.54 45.47 47.56
N TYR A 42 29.90 46.72 47.81
CA TYR A 42 29.09 47.63 48.62
C TYR A 42 27.72 47.93 47.99
N LYS A 43 27.64 48.11 46.67
CA LYS A 43 26.39 48.35 45.94
C LYS A 43 25.57 47.09 45.73
N SER A 44 26.22 45.98 45.36
CA SER A 44 25.53 44.72 45.08
C SER A 44 25.07 43.97 46.34
N LYS A 45 25.59 44.35 47.53
CA LYS A 45 25.32 43.70 48.82
C LYS A 45 25.63 42.20 48.84
N LYS A 46 26.44 41.73 47.88
CA LYS A 46 26.87 40.34 47.79
C LYS A 46 28.02 40.08 48.75
N ASP A 47 28.03 38.89 49.36
CA ASP A 47 29.18 38.42 50.12
C ASP A 47 30.30 38.04 49.13
N PRO A 48 31.51 38.64 49.21
CA PRO A 48 32.66 38.26 48.38
C PRO A 48 33.07 36.78 48.52
N LYS A 49 32.59 36.09 49.57
CA LYS A 49 32.83 34.65 49.79
C LYS A 49 31.78 33.76 49.11
N ASP A 50 30.64 34.31 48.68
CA ASP A 50 29.55 33.52 48.13
C ASP A 50 29.74 33.25 46.62
N LEU A 51 30.53 32.21 46.34
CA LEU A 51 30.75 31.68 44.99
C LEU A 51 29.56 30.83 44.48
N SER A 52 28.59 30.52 45.35
CA SER A 52 27.53 29.53 45.10
C SER A 52 26.57 29.99 44.00
N ASP A 53 26.25 31.27 43.97
CA ASP A 53 25.33 31.87 43.00
C ASP A 53 25.85 31.81 41.55
N GLU A 54 27.16 32.01 41.34
CA GLU A 54 27.74 31.93 40.00
C GLU A 54 27.85 30.48 39.52
N VAL A 55 28.18 29.56 40.42
CA VAL A 55 28.21 28.12 40.13
C VAL A 55 26.81 27.63 39.78
N LEU A 56 25.79 28.04 40.53
CA LEU A 56 24.39 27.68 40.26
C LEU A 56 23.92 28.18 38.89
N LYS A 57 24.20 29.44 38.54
CA LYS A 57 23.86 30.00 37.23
C LYS A 57 24.54 29.26 36.09
N LYS A 58 25.82 28.91 36.28
CA LYS A 58 26.59 28.15 35.29
C LYS A 58 26.02 26.75 35.11
N GLU A 59 25.70 26.04 36.19
CA GLU A 59 25.10 24.70 36.11
C GLU A 59 23.70 24.72 35.49
N LEU A 60 22.86 25.72 35.80
CA LEU A 60 21.55 25.90 35.15
C LEU A 60 21.70 26.15 33.65
N SER A 61 22.63 27.03 33.26
CA SER A 61 22.91 27.28 31.84
C SER A 61 23.41 26.01 31.14
N ASN A 62 24.32 25.26 31.77
CA ASN A 62 24.82 23.99 31.24
C ASN A 62 23.71 22.95 31.13
N GLY A 63 22.83 22.86 32.13
CA GLY A 63 21.65 21.98 32.12
C GLY A 63 20.71 22.30 30.96
N ASN A 64 20.38 23.57 30.77
CA ASN A 64 19.55 24.02 29.65
C ASN A 64 20.20 23.68 28.30
N SER A 65 21.51 23.92 28.15
CA SER A 65 22.23 23.55 26.93
C SER A 65 22.21 22.05 26.66
N ARG A 66 22.32 21.20 27.70
CA ARG A 66 22.21 19.74 27.57
C ARG A 66 20.81 19.32 27.13
N ILE A 67 19.76 19.88 27.72
CA ILE A 67 18.36 19.58 27.35
C ILE A 67 18.12 19.95 25.89
N ILE A 68 18.50 21.16 25.48
CA ILE A 68 18.34 21.62 24.10
C ILE A 68 19.09 20.70 23.13
N SER A 69 20.32 20.32 23.46
CA SER A 69 21.12 19.42 22.63
C SER A 69 20.49 18.04 22.51
N PHE A 70 19.92 17.52 23.61
CA PHE A 70 19.19 16.26 23.62
C PHE A 70 17.92 16.31 22.76
N VAL A 71 17.13 17.39 22.84
CA VAL A 71 15.94 17.58 22.00
C VAL A 71 16.32 17.66 20.52
N ARG A 72 17.34 18.45 20.17
CA ARG A 72 17.84 18.52 18.78
C ARG A 72 18.31 17.16 18.27
N LYS A 73 18.95 16.37 19.13
CA LYS A 73 19.40 15.03 18.77
C LYS A 73 18.21 14.09 18.54
N GLN A 74 17.19 14.11 19.40
CA GLN A 74 15.96 13.35 19.19
C GLN A 74 15.22 13.78 17.91
N GLU A 75 15.20 15.07 17.62
CA GLU A 75 14.58 15.60 16.41
C GLU A 75 15.28 15.05 15.15
N SER A 76 16.61 15.15 15.12
CA SER A 76 17.45 14.66 14.02
C SER A 76 17.39 13.14 13.87
N ASP A 77 17.60 12.41 14.97
CA ASP A 77 17.82 10.96 14.93
C ASP A 77 16.50 10.18 14.83
N PHE A 78 15.39 10.75 15.31
CA PHE A 78 14.13 10.03 15.43
C PHE A 78 12.94 10.73 14.78
N LEU A 79 12.64 11.98 15.16
CA LEU A 79 11.39 12.62 14.72
C LEU A 79 11.38 12.87 13.21
N LEU A 80 12.43 13.49 12.66
CA LEU A 80 12.52 13.78 11.23
C LEU A 80 12.47 12.49 10.37
N PRO A 81 13.26 11.44 10.64
CA PRO A 81 13.14 10.17 9.94
C PRO A 81 11.73 9.56 10.04
N THR A 82 11.10 9.61 11.21
CA THR A 82 9.76 9.04 11.43
C THR A 82 8.72 9.75 10.57
N PHE A 83 8.71 11.08 10.55
CA PHE A 83 7.80 11.85 9.69
C PHE A 83 8.05 11.58 8.20
N SER A 84 9.31 11.50 7.78
CA SER A 84 9.65 11.17 6.39
C SER A 84 9.15 9.76 6.00
N ASN A 85 9.35 8.78 6.87
CA ASN A 85 8.91 7.40 6.65
C ASN A 85 7.39 7.28 6.63
N LEU A 86 6.68 7.99 7.52
CA LEU A 86 5.21 8.06 7.49
C LEU A 86 4.70 8.68 6.18
N GLY A 87 5.36 9.73 5.69
CA GLY A 87 5.03 10.33 4.40
C GLY A 87 5.18 9.33 3.24
N LYS A 88 6.29 8.58 3.20
CA LYS A 88 6.51 7.52 2.21
C LYS A 88 5.47 6.40 2.32
N LEU A 89 5.13 5.99 3.53
CA LEU A 89 4.13 4.95 3.77
C LEU A 89 2.75 5.39 3.28
N LEU A 90 2.37 6.65 3.49
CA LEU A 90 1.11 7.20 2.99
C LEU A 90 1.05 7.17 1.46
N ILE A 91 2.14 7.58 0.79
CA ILE A 91 2.24 7.53 -0.68
C ILE A 91 2.11 6.09 -1.17
N LEU A 92 2.84 5.16 -0.55
CA LEU A 92 2.79 3.73 -0.91
C LEU A 92 1.40 3.14 -0.68
N SER A 93 0.76 3.46 0.45
CA SER A 93 -0.60 3.01 0.77
C SER A 93 -1.59 3.49 -0.28
N ASN A 94 -1.53 4.77 -0.67
CA ASN A 94 -2.41 5.32 -1.70
C ASN A 94 -2.18 4.66 -3.08
N ALA A 95 -0.93 4.37 -3.43
CA ALA A 95 -0.62 3.64 -4.66
C ALA A 95 -1.17 2.21 -4.63
N HIS A 96 -1.01 1.50 -3.50
CA HIS A 96 -1.55 0.17 -3.31
C HIS A 96 -3.07 0.15 -3.34
N SER A 97 -3.76 1.13 -2.75
CA SER A 97 -5.23 1.24 -2.82
C SER A 97 -5.71 1.32 -4.26
N LYS A 98 -5.09 2.16 -5.09
CA LYS A 98 -5.43 2.25 -6.53
C LYS A 98 -5.18 0.95 -7.28
N TYR A 99 -4.07 0.27 -6.97
CA TYR A 99 -3.77 -1.03 -7.57
C TYR A 99 -4.80 -2.10 -7.19
N LEU A 100 -5.20 -2.15 -5.92
CA LEU A 100 -6.23 -3.06 -5.41
C LEU A 100 -7.61 -2.77 -6.02
N GLU A 101 -7.97 -1.49 -6.19
CA GLU A 101 -9.19 -1.11 -6.91
C GLU A 101 -9.18 -1.61 -8.36
N GLY A 102 -8.04 -1.45 -9.06
CA GLY A 102 -7.88 -1.97 -10.42
C GLY A 102 -8.01 -3.50 -10.50
N LEU A 103 -7.39 -4.23 -9.57
CA LEU A 103 -7.54 -5.68 -9.46
C LEU A 103 -8.99 -6.09 -9.17
N SER A 104 -9.67 -5.38 -8.27
CA SER A 104 -11.07 -5.64 -7.96
C SER A 104 -11.98 -5.44 -9.18
N GLN A 105 -11.77 -4.37 -9.94
CA GLN A 105 -12.53 -4.10 -11.16
C GLN A 105 -12.27 -5.17 -12.22
N TYR A 106 -11.02 -5.58 -12.38
CA TYR A 106 -10.65 -6.66 -13.29
C TYR A 106 -11.31 -7.98 -12.89
N ALA A 107 -11.27 -8.37 -11.61
CA ALA A 107 -11.88 -9.61 -11.12
C ALA A 107 -13.40 -9.64 -11.37
N VAL A 108 -14.11 -8.53 -11.14
CA VAL A 108 -15.54 -8.43 -11.43
C VAL A 108 -15.81 -8.54 -12.94
N SER A 109 -14.97 -7.91 -13.76
CA SER A 109 -15.10 -7.99 -15.23
C SER A 109 -14.86 -9.41 -15.72
N ASP A 110 -13.80 -10.06 -15.25
CA ASP A 110 -13.43 -11.44 -15.60
C ASP A 110 -14.51 -12.44 -15.20
N GLU A 111 -15.08 -12.30 -14.00
CA GLU A 111 -16.20 -13.14 -13.56
C GLU A 111 -17.41 -12.98 -14.51
N SER A 112 -17.73 -11.73 -14.89
CA SER A 112 -18.84 -11.46 -15.80
C SER A 112 -18.61 -12.06 -17.20
N GLN A 113 -17.39 -11.98 -17.72
CA GLN A 113 -17.03 -12.58 -19.01
C GLN A 113 -17.09 -14.10 -18.95
N THR A 114 -16.53 -14.68 -17.90
CA THR A 114 -16.57 -16.13 -17.65
C THR A 114 -18.00 -16.65 -17.58
N ARG A 115 -18.90 -15.96 -16.86
CA ARG A 115 -20.33 -16.31 -16.83
C ARG A 115 -20.98 -16.28 -18.22
N ARG A 116 -20.64 -15.29 -19.06
CA ARG A 116 -21.15 -15.20 -20.44
C ARG A 116 -20.64 -16.34 -21.31
N ILE A 117 -19.36 -16.71 -21.17
CA ILE A 117 -18.76 -17.84 -21.87
C ILE A 117 -19.46 -19.14 -21.48
N ILE A 118 -19.64 -19.39 -20.18
CA ILE A 118 -20.33 -20.58 -19.67
C ILE A 118 -21.77 -20.65 -20.22
N ALA A 119 -22.52 -19.54 -20.18
CA ALA A 119 -23.87 -19.49 -20.73
C ALA A 119 -23.89 -19.79 -22.24
N GLY A 120 -22.93 -19.24 -22.99
CA GLY A 120 -22.75 -19.53 -24.41
C GLY A 120 -22.42 -21.00 -24.68
N MET A 121 -21.53 -21.60 -23.89
CA MET A 121 -21.19 -23.03 -23.99
C MET A 121 -22.41 -23.92 -23.73
N MET A 122 -23.24 -23.60 -22.74
CA MET A 122 -24.48 -24.37 -22.48
C MET A 122 -25.47 -24.32 -23.65
N LEU A 123 -25.58 -23.16 -24.32
CA LEU A 123 -26.42 -23.05 -25.52
C LEU A 123 -25.84 -23.84 -26.69
N LEU A 124 -24.52 -23.78 -26.87
CA LEU A 124 -23.82 -24.53 -27.90
C LEU A 124 -23.97 -26.04 -27.68
N GLU A 125 -23.80 -26.51 -26.45
CA GLU A 125 -23.99 -27.91 -26.07
C GLU A 125 -25.40 -28.39 -26.43
N LYS A 126 -26.44 -27.62 -26.08
CA LYS A 126 -27.83 -27.94 -26.46
C LYS A 126 -28.01 -28.00 -27.98
N ALA A 127 -27.40 -27.09 -28.73
CA ALA A 127 -27.46 -27.08 -30.18
C ALA A 127 -26.75 -28.29 -30.80
N ILE A 128 -25.60 -28.70 -30.24
CA ILE A 128 -24.85 -29.88 -30.65
C ILE A 128 -25.67 -31.13 -30.40
N VAL A 129 -26.22 -31.30 -29.19
CA VAL A 129 -27.08 -32.44 -28.84
C VAL A 129 -28.27 -32.54 -29.80
N LYS A 130 -28.98 -31.42 -30.03
CA LYS A 130 -30.11 -31.39 -30.98
C LYS A 130 -29.69 -31.73 -32.41
N THR A 131 -28.53 -31.24 -32.85
CA THR A 131 -28.01 -31.58 -34.17
C THR A 131 -27.70 -33.07 -34.28
N GLN A 132 -27.09 -33.64 -33.24
CA GLN A 132 -26.77 -35.05 -33.18
C GLN A 132 -28.03 -35.92 -33.20
N THR A 133 -29.05 -35.60 -32.40
CA THR A 133 -30.32 -36.34 -32.41
C THR A 133 -30.99 -36.30 -33.78
N ASN A 134 -30.99 -35.13 -34.45
CA ASN A 134 -31.55 -35.01 -35.80
C ASN A 134 -30.78 -35.84 -36.82
N LEU A 135 -29.45 -35.95 -36.70
CA LEU A 135 -28.63 -36.79 -37.58
C LEU A 135 -28.92 -38.28 -37.35
N ASP A 136 -29.07 -38.69 -36.10
CA ASP A 136 -29.39 -40.08 -35.73
C ASP A 136 -30.80 -40.45 -36.23
N GLU A 137 -31.80 -39.60 -35.99
CA GLU A 137 -33.16 -39.77 -36.51
C GLU A 137 -33.18 -39.86 -38.03
N LYS A 138 -32.42 -39.01 -38.72
CA LYS A 138 -32.27 -39.05 -40.19
C LYS A 138 -31.67 -40.38 -40.65
N ALA A 139 -30.67 -40.91 -39.95
CA ALA A 139 -30.05 -42.19 -40.29
C ALA A 139 -31.03 -43.36 -40.10
N VAL A 140 -31.80 -43.35 -39.01
CA VAL A 140 -32.88 -44.31 -38.75
C VAL A 140 -33.95 -44.22 -39.84
N LEU A 141 -34.37 -43.01 -40.19
CA LEU A 141 -35.39 -42.77 -41.21
C LEU A 141 -34.95 -43.30 -42.57
N LYS A 142 -33.72 -43.02 -43.00
CA LYS A 142 -33.13 -43.57 -44.23
C LYS A 142 -33.14 -45.09 -44.20
N THR A 143 -32.75 -45.71 -43.08
CA THR A 143 -32.73 -47.17 -42.93
C THR A 143 -34.14 -47.77 -43.06
N LYS A 144 -35.14 -47.18 -42.40
CA LYS A 144 -36.55 -47.62 -42.51
C LYS A 144 -37.06 -47.50 -43.95
N PHE A 145 -36.81 -46.37 -44.61
CA PHE A 145 -37.20 -46.15 -46.01
C PHE A 145 -36.52 -47.13 -46.97
N SER A 146 -35.21 -47.38 -46.81
CA SER A 146 -34.49 -48.37 -47.62
C SER A 146 -35.10 -49.75 -47.49
N LYS A 147 -35.44 -50.20 -46.27
CA LYS A 147 -36.10 -51.51 -46.06
C LYS A 147 -37.46 -51.61 -46.76
N ILE A 148 -38.27 -50.54 -46.71
CA ILE A 148 -39.57 -50.51 -47.41
C ILE A 148 -39.37 -50.55 -48.92
N LEU A 149 -38.40 -49.80 -49.44
CA LEU A 149 -38.08 -49.77 -50.86
C LEU A 149 -37.56 -51.12 -51.34
N GLU A 150 -36.64 -51.75 -50.62
CA GLU A 150 -36.11 -53.09 -50.92
C GLU A 150 -37.22 -54.15 -50.92
N ARG A 151 -38.12 -54.11 -49.91
CA ARG A 151 -39.28 -55.00 -49.85
C ARG A 151 -40.21 -54.77 -51.05
N TYR A 152 -40.49 -53.51 -51.39
CA TYR A 152 -41.33 -53.17 -52.54
C TYR A 152 -40.72 -53.66 -53.85
N ILE A 153 -39.42 -53.42 -54.07
CA ILE A 153 -38.69 -53.88 -55.27
C ILE A 153 -38.73 -55.41 -55.36
N SER A 154 -38.35 -56.10 -54.27
CA SER A 154 -38.32 -57.57 -54.23
C SER A 154 -39.69 -58.19 -54.49
N SER A 155 -40.74 -57.67 -53.83
CA SER A 155 -42.10 -58.15 -54.06
C SER A 155 -42.60 -57.82 -55.46
N ARG A 156 -42.24 -56.67 -56.03
CA ARG A 156 -42.57 -56.32 -57.42
C ARG A 156 -41.89 -57.25 -58.41
N GLU A 157 -40.61 -57.57 -58.23
CA GLU A 157 -39.89 -58.50 -59.10
C GLU A 157 -40.46 -59.92 -59.03
N SER A 158 -40.97 -60.32 -57.85
CA SER A 158 -41.66 -61.61 -57.69
C SER A 158 -43.01 -61.67 -58.41
N LEU A 159 -43.67 -60.53 -58.58
CA LEU A 159 -44.91 -60.38 -59.36
C LEU A 159 -44.52 -60.23 -60.84
N GLY A 160 -44.43 -61.34 -61.57
CA GLY A 160 -44.08 -61.33 -62.99
C GLY A 160 -44.98 -60.41 -63.86
N TRP A 161 -44.60 -60.17 -65.12
CA TRP A 161 -45.27 -59.24 -66.03
C TRP A 161 -46.78 -59.49 -66.26
N THR A 162 -47.29 -60.68 -65.92
CA THR A 162 -48.67 -61.11 -66.15
C THR A 162 -49.62 -60.96 -64.94
N ASP A 163 -49.18 -60.41 -63.81
CA ASP A 163 -50.02 -60.34 -62.59
C ASP A 163 -51.16 -59.29 -62.65
N SER A 164 -52.28 -59.62 -62.00
CA SER A 164 -53.52 -58.83 -61.98
C SER A 164 -53.34 -57.46 -61.31
N SER A 165 -54.13 -56.47 -61.76
CA SER A 165 -54.13 -55.11 -61.18
C SER A 165 -54.32 -55.10 -59.66
N ALA A 166 -55.12 -56.05 -59.14
CA ALA A 166 -55.42 -56.17 -57.72
C ALA A 166 -54.16 -56.43 -56.86
N LYS A 167 -53.25 -57.31 -57.29
CA LYS A 167 -52.01 -57.58 -56.54
C LYS A 167 -51.05 -56.39 -56.54
N LYS A 168 -51.04 -55.60 -57.62
CA LYS A 168 -50.24 -54.36 -57.70
C LYS A 168 -50.79 -53.29 -56.75
N GLU A 169 -52.10 -53.18 -56.62
CA GLU A 169 -52.77 -52.29 -55.65
C GLU A 169 -52.51 -52.70 -54.21
N GLU A 170 -52.58 -54.00 -53.91
CA GLU A 170 -52.26 -54.54 -52.59
C GLU A 170 -50.80 -54.26 -52.20
N LEU A 171 -49.86 -54.43 -53.13
CA LEU A 171 -48.45 -54.12 -52.90
C LEU A 171 -48.21 -52.62 -52.62
N GLN A 172 -48.90 -51.74 -53.35
CA GLN A 172 -48.87 -50.30 -53.09
C GLN A 172 -49.51 -49.96 -51.74
N GLY A 173 -50.58 -50.66 -51.37
CA GLY A 173 -51.24 -50.55 -50.06
C GLY A 173 -50.29 -50.87 -48.91
N LEU A 174 -49.61 -52.02 -48.98
CA LEU A 174 -48.64 -52.45 -47.97
C LEU A 174 -47.44 -51.50 -47.83
N ALA A 175 -46.94 -50.96 -48.94
CA ALA A 175 -45.86 -49.96 -48.91
C ALA A 175 -46.32 -48.64 -48.27
N ARG A 176 -47.53 -48.15 -48.61
CA ARG A 176 -48.13 -46.94 -48.02
C ARG A 176 -48.42 -47.12 -46.53
N GLU A 177 -48.88 -48.29 -46.11
CA GLU A 177 -49.11 -48.61 -44.71
C GLU A 177 -47.79 -48.67 -43.93
N SER A 178 -46.77 -49.32 -44.49
CA SER A 178 -45.43 -49.35 -43.89
C SER A 178 -44.85 -47.95 -43.72
N LEU A 179 -45.12 -47.04 -44.67
CA LEU A 179 -44.75 -45.61 -44.61
C LEU A 179 -45.47 -44.83 -43.51
N LYS A 180 -46.73 -45.17 -43.20
CA LYS A 180 -47.47 -44.55 -42.08
C LYS A 180 -46.94 -44.96 -40.71
N ASN A 181 -46.26 -46.11 -40.64
CA ASN A 181 -45.69 -46.67 -39.41
C ASN A 181 -44.21 -46.27 -39.18
N ILE A 182 -43.67 -45.36 -40.00
CA ILE A 182 -42.31 -44.81 -39.86
C ILE A 182 -42.30 -43.67 -38.86
#